data_AF-A0A7S2Y4X4-F1
#
_entry.id   AF-A0A7S2Y4X4-F1
#
_cell.length_a   1.000
_cell.length_b   1.000
_cell.length_c   1.000
_cell.angle_alpha   90.00
_cell.angle_beta   90.00
_cell.angle_gamma   90.00
#
_symmetry.space_group_name_H-M   'P 1'
#
loop_
_entity.id
_entity.type
_entity.pdbx_description
1 polymer ?
#
loop_
_entity_poly.entity_id
_entity_poly.type
_entity_poly.pdbx_seq_one_letter_code
_entity_poly.pdbx_strand_id
1 'polypeptide(L)'
;PPFSFSNRQQQAQVALQGGIQGFVYSWSPSLQQQVLDPMLLDGEPNLPFLLAFDFHDESATSQTIPFDALVTQFLSHSNYVRIDNAPAVMIVCPNILQKKDWIGPMVEGWRQTA
;
A
#
# COMPACT_ATOMS: atom_id res chain seq x y z
N PRO A 1 6.81 -2.88 -18.60
CA PRO A 1 7.90 -3.87 -18.39
C PRO A 1 7.51 -4.76 -17.21
N PRO A 2 7.87 -6.05 -17.18
CA PRO A 2 7.62 -6.89 -16.01
C PRO A 2 8.37 -6.34 -14.79
N PHE A 3 7.83 -6.64 -13.60
CA PHE A 3 8.51 -6.34 -12.34
C PHE A 3 9.91 -6.97 -12.33
N SER A 4 10.92 -6.21 -11.92
CA SER A 4 12.31 -6.67 -11.83
C SER A 4 12.88 -6.33 -10.47
N PHE A 5 13.31 -7.36 -9.76
CA PHE A 5 13.90 -7.25 -8.44
C PHE A 5 15.23 -6.50 -8.45
N SER A 6 16.09 -6.77 -9.44
CA SER A 6 17.37 -6.04 -9.59
C SER A 6 17.13 -4.54 -9.78
N ASN A 7 16.08 -4.17 -10.53
CA ASN A 7 15.71 -2.77 -10.69
C ASN A 7 15.19 -2.17 -9.37
N ARG A 8 14.45 -2.94 -8.55
CA ARG A 8 14.00 -2.48 -7.23
C ARG A 8 15.15 -2.24 -6.26
N GLN A 9 16.11 -3.15 -6.19
CA GLN A 9 17.31 -2.96 -5.37
C GLN A 9 18.09 -1.70 -5.79
N GLN A 10 18.25 -1.49 -7.10
CA GLN A 10 18.88 -0.29 -7.63
C GLN A 10 18.10 0.99 -7.27
N GLN A 11 16.76 0.96 -7.37
CA GLN A 11 15.91 2.08 -6.97
C GLN A 11 16.04 2.40 -5.48
N ALA A 12 16.12 1.38 -4.61
CA ALA A 12 16.35 1.56 -3.18
C ALA A 12 17.73 2.17 -2.88
N GLN A 13 18.79 1.71 -3.57
CA GLN A 13 20.13 2.29 -3.44
C GLN A 13 20.16 3.77 -3.86
N VAL A 14 19.52 4.11 -4.98
CA VAL A 14 19.42 5.51 -5.45
C VAL A 14 18.60 6.35 -4.47
N ALA A 15 17.50 5.80 -3.94
CA ALA A 15 16.67 6.46 -2.94
C ALA A 15 17.48 6.81 -1.68
N LEU A 16 18.26 5.85 -1.16
CA LEU A 16 19.15 6.06 -0.01
C LEU A 16 20.19 7.16 -0.26
N GLN A 17 20.81 7.19 -1.45
CA GLN A 17 21.76 8.24 -1.82
C GLN A 17 21.10 9.63 -1.85
N GLY A 18 19.81 9.70 -2.17
CA GLY A 18 19.00 10.93 -2.14
C GLY A 18 18.38 11.27 -0.78
N GLY A 19 18.66 10.50 0.28
CA GLY A 19 18.06 10.71 1.60
C GLY A 19 16.58 10.32 1.71
N ILE A 20 16.06 9.55 0.74
CA ILE A 20 14.71 9.00 0.78
C ILE A 20 14.71 7.80 1.73
N GLN A 21 13.82 7.83 2.72
CA GLN A 21 13.77 6.85 3.81
C GLN A 21 12.70 5.78 3.64
N GLY A 22 11.96 5.79 2.52
CA GLY A 22 10.91 4.83 2.28
C GLY A 22 10.14 5.07 1.00
N PHE A 23 9.28 4.10 0.67
CA PHE A 23 8.44 4.14 -0.53
C PHE A 23 6.96 4.19 -0.19
N VAL A 24 6.21 4.89 -1.04
CA VAL A 24 4.74 4.87 -1.05
C VAL A 24 4.32 4.22 -2.34
N TYR A 25 3.61 3.09 -2.25
CA TYR A 25 3.11 2.38 -3.43
C TYR A 25 1.64 2.67 -3.63
N SER A 26 1.28 3.16 -4.82
CA SER A 26 -0.13 3.21 -5.20
C SER A 26 -0.67 1.79 -5.28
N TRP A 27 -1.75 1.53 -4.54
CA TRP A 27 -2.44 0.26 -4.56
C TRP A 27 -3.56 0.30 -5.60
N SER A 28 -3.62 -0.77 -6.39
CA SER A 28 -4.80 -1.09 -7.20
C SER A 28 -4.93 -2.62 -7.32
N PRO A 29 -6.12 -3.15 -7.63
CA PRO A 29 -6.30 -4.57 -7.89
C PRO A 29 -5.38 -5.10 -9.00
N SER A 30 -5.10 -4.30 -10.02
CA SER A 30 -4.22 -4.67 -11.14
C SER A 30 -2.74 -4.72 -10.76
N LEU A 31 -2.31 -3.91 -9.79
CA LEU A 31 -0.93 -3.89 -9.30
C LEU A 31 -0.65 -4.95 -8.24
N GLN A 32 -1.70 -5.46 -7.58
CA GLN A 32 -1.59 -6.45 -6.50
C GLN A 32 -0.72 -7.65 -6.89
N GLN A 33 -1.16 -8.43 -7.88
CA GLN A 33 -0.49 -9.67 -8.27
C GLN A 33 0.79 -9.44 -9.08
N GLN A 34 0.89 -8.29 -9.77
CA GLN A 34 2.00 -8.03 -10.70
C GLN A 34 3.22 -7.42 -10.02
N VAL A 35 3.01 -6.68 -8.93
CA VAL A 35 4.04 -5.85 -8.31
C VAL A 35 4.08 -6.08 -6.80
N LEU A 36 2.93 -6.03 -6.13
CA LEU A 36 2.89 -6.02 -4.66
C LEU A 36 3.11 -7.41 -4.05
N ASP A 37 2.51 -8.46 -4.60
CA ASP A 37 2.70 -9.84 -4.12
C ASP A 37 4.17 -10.30 -4.22
N PRO A 38 4.88 -10.11 -5.36
CA PRO A 38 6.31 -10.42 -5.44
C PRO A 38 7.17 -9.66 -4.43
N MET A 39 6.81 -8.41 -4.09
CA MET A 39 7.55 -7.63 -3.10
C MET A 39 7.43 -8.18 -1.67
N LEU A 40 6.35 -8.91 -1.36
CA LEU A 40 6.18 -9.56 -0.08
C LEU A 40 6.97 -10.86 0.06
N LEU A 41 7.12 -11.60 -1.04
CA LEU A 41 7.74 -12.91 -1.03
C LEU A 41 9.27 -12.82 -0.97
N ASP A 42 9.87 -11.90 -1.73
CA ASP A 42 11.32 -11.85 -1.91
C ASP A 42 12.00 -10.71 -1.14
N GLY A 43 11.24 -10.00 -0.30
CA GLY A 43 11.70 -8.93 0.59
C GLY A 43 11.90 -7.61 -0.14
N GLU A 44 11.02 -6.63 0.11
CA GLU A 44 11.26 -5.25 -0.31
C GLU A 44 12.67 -4.82 0.16
N PRO A 45 13.50 -4.24 -0.71
CA PRO A 45 14.87 -3.83 -0.38
C PRO A 45 14.97 -2.85 0.80
N ASN A 46 14.98 -3.38 2.03
CA ASN A 46 15.34 -2.80 3.33
C ASN A 46 14.82 -1.39 3.67
N LEU A 47 13.94 -0.81 2.86
CA LEU A 47 13.37 0.50 3.11
C LEU A 47 11.95 0.35 3.62
N PRO A 48 11.56 1.14 4.63
CA PRO A 48 10.18 1.25 5.03
C PRO A 48 9.25 1.52 3.84
N PHE A 49 8.07 0.90 3.83
CA PHE A 49 7.06 1.20 2.82
C PHE A 49 5.64 1.20 3.37
N LEU A 50 4.75 1.90 2.65
CA LEU A 50 3.30 1.87 2.90
C LEU A 50 2.51 1.87 1.60
N LEU A 51 1.23 1.52 1.70
CA LEU A 51 0.30 1.56 0.57
C LEU A 51 -0.46 2.90 0.54
N ALA A 52 -0.58 3.46 -0.66
CA ALA A 52 -1.43 4.59 -0.98
C ALA A 52 -2.66 4.10 -1.72
N PHE A 53 -3.84 4.30 -1.15
CA PHE A 53 -5.11 4.03 -1.80
C PHE A 53 -5.54 5.27 -2.57
N ASP A 54 -5.52 5.19 -3.90
CA ASP A 54 -5.94 6.26 -4.80
C ASP A 54 -7.39 6.05 -5.25
N PHE A 55 -8.23 7.03 -4.93
CA PHE A 55 -9.66 7.02 -5.24
C PHE A 55 -10.01 7.95 -6.40
N HIS A 56 -9.02 8.40 -7.19
CA HIS A 56 -9.25 9.20 -8.39
C HIS A 56 -10.07 8.48 -9.47
N ASP A 57 -9.98 7.16 -9.54
CA ASP A 57 -10.79 6.36 -10.46
C ASP A 57 -12.07 5.88 -9.74
N GLU A 58 -13.21 6.49 -10.10
CA GLU A 58 -14.50 6.12 -9.53
C GLU A 58 -14.88 4.66 -9.78
N SER A 59 -14.27 3.99 -10.75
CA SER A 59 -14.49 2.55 -11.00
C SER A 59 -13.89 1.64 -9.93
N ALA A 60 -12.93 2.12 -9.14
CA ALA A 60 -12.42 1.43 -7.96
C ALA A 60 -13.37 1.55 -6.76
N THR A 61 -14.29 2.52 -6.76
CA THR A 61 -15.20 2.78 -5.63
C THR A 61 -16.41 1.84 -5.57
N SER A 62 -16.60 1.00 -6.59
CA SER A 62 -17.59 -0.09 -6.59
C SER A 62 -16.99 -1.45 -6.25
N GLN A 63 -15.67 -1.54 -6.14
CA GLN A 63 -15.00 -2.78 -5.74
C GLN A 63 -14.73 -2.73 -4.24
N THR A 64 -15.25 -3.73 -3.52
CA THR A 64 -14.86 -3.99 -2.14
C THR A 64 -13.34 -4.17 -2.12
N ILE A 65 -12.61 -3.16 -1.62
CA ILE A 65 -11.17 -3.29 -1.39
C ILE A 65 -11.01 -4.46 -0.41
N PRO A 66 -10.30 -5.56 -0.78
CA PRO A 66 -10.16 -6.73 0.08
C PRO A 66 -9.13 -6.42 1.16
N PHE A 67 -9.43 -5.43 2.00
CA PHE A 67 -8.51 -4.88 2.98
C PHE A 67 -8.04 -5.97 3.92
N ASP A 68 -8.91 -6.88 4.37
CA ASP A 68 -8.51 -7.99 5.25
C ASP A 68 -7.45 -8.92 4.63
N ALA A 69 -7.52 -9.13 3.32
CA ALA A 69 -6.50 -9.89 2.59
C ALA A 69 -5.19 -9.10 2.50
N LEU A 70 -5.26 -7.80 2.17
CA LEU A 70 -4.09 -6.90 2.14
C LEU A 70 -3.46 -6.73 3.52
N VAL A 71 -4.30 -6.68 4.57
CA VAL A 71 -3.94 -6.57 5.97
C VAL A 71 -3.07 -7.75 6.35
N THR A 72 -3.57 -8.94 6.08
CA THR A 72 -2.88 -10.18 6.43
C THR A 72 -1.54 -10.29 5.70
N GLN A 73 -1.50 -9.90 4.41
CA GLN A 73 -0.34 -10.10 3.55
C GLN A 73 0.75 -9.03 3.74
N PHE A 74 0.40 -7.74 3.76
CA PHE A 74 1.40 -6.65 3.81
C PHE A 74 1.69 -6.17 5.23
N LEU A 75 0.71 -6.20 6.13
CA LEU A 75 0.90 -5.64 7.48
C LEU A 75 1.70 -6.57 8.39
N SER A 76 1.87 -7.83 7.98
CA SER A 76 2.81 -8.77 8.61
C SER A 76 4.26 -8.54 8.16
N HIS A 77 4.51 -7.74 7.12
CA HIS A 77 5.86 -7.45 6.64
C HIS A 77 6.61 -6.54 7.63
N SER A 78 7.88 -6.86 7.94
CA SER A 78 8.68 -6.14 8.93
C SER A 78 8.95 -4.69 8.51
N ASN A 79 9.22 -4.46 7.22
CA ASN A 79 9.45 -3.12 6.65
C ASN A 79 8.16 -2.31 6.39
N TYR A 80 6.98 -2.85 6.71
CA TYR A 80 5.76 -2.06 6.59
C TYR A 80 5.75 -0.93 7.63
N VAL A 81 5.46 0.30 7.21
CA VAL A 81 5.45 1.47 8.10
C VAL A 81 4.35 1.34 9.13
N ARG A 82 4.71 1.58 10.40
CA ARG A 82 3.79 1.62 11.53
C ARG A 82 3.93 2.96 12.26
N ILE A 83 2.80 3.50 12.71
CA ILE A 83 2.72 4.70 13.55
C ILE A 83 1.99 4.26 14.82
N ASP A 84 2.61 4.47 15.98
CA ASP A 84 2.08 4.00 17.28
C ASP A 84 1.72 2.51 17.29
N ASN A 85 2.59 1.68 16.68
CA ASN A 85 2.40 0.24 16.43
C ASN A 85 1.24 -0.14 15.50
N ALA A 86 0.44 0.81 15.03
CA ALA A 86 -0.60 0.56 14.04
C ALA A 86 -0.04 0.66 12.61
N PRO A 87 -0.44 -0.23 11.69
CA PRO A 87 -0.05 -0.14 10.29
C PRO A 87 -0.56 1.16 9.65
N ALA A 88 0.34 1.87 8.96
CA ALA A 88 0.01 3.14 8.32
C ALA A 88 -0.41 2.94 6.86
N VAL A 89 -1.49 3.61 6.45
CA VAL A 89 -1.91 3.71 5.04
C VAL A 89 -2.00 5.17 4.62
N MET A 90 -1.71 5.45 3.36
CA MET A 90 -1.93 6.76 2.77
C MET A 90 -3.24 6.74 1.97
N ILE A 91 -4.02 7.80 2.12
CA ILE A 91 -5.23 8.02 1.33
C ILE A 91 -4.94 9.16 0.37
N VAL A 92 -4.97 8.87 -0.93
CA VAL A 92 -4.83 9.86 -1.99
C VAL A 92 -6.22 10.36 -2.36
N CYS A 93 -6.34 11.69 -2.47
CA CYS A 93 -7.58 12.38 -2.82
C CYS A 93 -8.75 12.14 -1.83
N PRO A 94 -8.54 12.43 -0.53
CA PRO A 94 -9.54 12.21 0.50
C PRO A 94 -10.80 13.07 0.33
N ASN A 95 -10.77 14.12 -0.49
CA ASN A 95 -11.95 14.97 -0.75
C ASN A 95 -13.06 14.22 -1.51
N ILE A 96 -12.71 13.16 -2.24
CA ILE A 96 -13.69 12.25 -2.85
C ILE A 96 -14.39 11.43 -1.76
N LEU A 97 -13.70 11.19 -0.64
CA LEU A 97 -14.21 10.39 0.45
C LEU A 97 -15.36 11.07 1.18
N GLN A 98 -15.29 12.39 1.38
CA GLN A 98 -16.36 13.15 2.03
C GLN A 98 -17.69 13.13 1.27
N LYS A 99 -17.70 12.68 0.01
CA LYS A 99 -18.88 12.65 -0.84
C LYS A 99 -19.57 11.29 -0.89
N LYS A 100 -19.06 10.27 -0.20
CA LYS A 100 -19.54 8.90 -0.35
C LYS A 100 -19.76 8.20 0.99
N ASP A 101 -20.93 7.61 1.16
CA ASP A 101 -21.38 7.00 2.43
C ASP A 101 -20.67 5.68 2.79
N TRP A 102 -19.91 5.08 1.86
CA TRP A 102 -19.26 3.77 2.07
C TRP A 102 -17.94 3.83 2.86
N ILE A 103 -17.42 5.02 3.16
CA ILE A 103 -16.09 5.15 3.79
C ILE A 103 -16.11 4.94 5.28
N GLY A 104 -17.17 5.36 5.96
CA GLY A 104 -17.37 5.02 7.38
C GLY A 104 -17.32 3.50 7.59
N PRO A 105 -18.19 2.72 6.90
CA PRO A 105 -18.15 1.26 6.95
C PRO A 105 -16.81 0.65 6.55
N MET A 106 -16.14 1.20 5.54
CA MET A 106 -14.81 0.74 5.12
C MET A 106 -13.77 0.94 6.23
N VAL A 107 -13.65 2.15 6.79
CA VAL A 107 -12.70 2.47 7.87
C VAL A 107 -13.03 1.70 9.15
N GLU A 108 -14.31 1.49 9.46
CA GLU A 108 -14.75 0.68 10.60
C GLU A 108 -14.33 -0.78 10.42
N GLY A 109 -14.53 -1.36 9.23
CA GLY A 109 -14.04 -2.70 8.88
C GLY A 109 -12.53 -2.81 9.03
N TRP A 110 -11.78 -1.79 8.59
CA TRP A 110 -10.32 -1.76 8.71
C TRP A 110 -9.83 -1.76 10.15
N ARG A 111 -10.55 -1.09 11.07
CA ARG A 111 -10.20 -1.07 12.50
C ARG A 111 -10.45 -2.39 13.21
N GLN A 112 -11.35 -3.23 12.70
CA GLN A 112 -11.69 -4.51 13.33
C GLN A 112 -10.68 -5.61 12.99
N THR A 113 -9.87 -5.43 11.94
CA THR A 113 -8.93 -6.45 11.44
C THR A 113 -7.45 -6.13 11.67
N ALA A 114 -7.13 -4.93 12.17
CA ALA A 114 -5.79 -4.51 12.60
C ALA A 114 -5.60 -4.64 14.12
#